data_AF-A0A1U9UM50-F1
#
_entry.id   AF-A0A1U9UM50-F1
#
_cell.length_a   1.000
_cell.length_b   1.000
_cell.length_c   1.000
_cell.angle_alpha   90.00
_cell.angle_beta   90.00
_cell.angle_gamma   90.00
#
_symmetry.space_group_name_H-M   'P 1'
#
loop_
_entity.id
_entity.type
_entity.pdbx_description
1 polymer ?
#
loop_
_entity_poly.entity_id
_entity_poly.type
_entity_poly.pdbx_seq_one_letter_code
_entity_poly.pdbx_strand_id
1 'polypeptide(L)'
;MAIKKITDRRGMMARLSAPNETVSRNYLREAVLLCETHLAGLPDVSKPYVGGHFVWRDRAHYYVAGRGRGGGSRLVEVFVIDASENLEPLHAFQYPPPLAALFPADYGVLHEDGEGQAVPMAMLGPTAGIQQ
;
A
#
# COMPACT_ATOMS: atom_id res chain seq x y z
N MET A 1 -32.11 -19.93 -71.65
CA MET A 1 -31.53 -21.01 -70.81
C MET A 1 -31.10 -20.40 -69.48
N ALA A 2 -31.47 -21.08 -68.39
CA ALA A 2 -30.98 -21.00 -67.01
C ALA A 2 -31.17 -19.70 -66.19
N ILE A 3 -32.22 -19.75 -65.36
CA ILE A 3 -32.43 -19.08 -64.08
C ILE A 3 -31.51 -19.72 -63.02
N LYS A 4 -31.02 -18.95 -62.03
CA LYS A 4 -30.70 -19.30 -60.60
C LYS A 4 -29.68 -18.26 -60.06
N LYS A 5 -29.70 -17.79 -58.82
CA LYS A 5 -30.34 -18.27 -57.57
C LYS A 5 -30.35 -17.11 -56.55
N ILE A 6 -31.48 -16.91 -55.86
CA ILE A 6 -31.54 -16.24 -54.57
C ILE A 6 -31.20 -17.28 -53.49
N THR A 7 -30.34 -16.94 -52.54
CA THR A 7 -30.08 -17.67 -51.28
C THR A 7 -29.31 -16.69 -50.37
N ASP A 8 -29.51 -16.52 -49.07
CA ASP A 8 -30.60 -16.69 -48.11
C ASP A 8 -30.13 -15.86 -46.88
N ARG A 9 -31.06 -15.33 -46.09
CA ARG A 9 -30.76 -14.61 -44.84
C ARG A 9 -30.68 -15.60 -43.68
N ARG A 10 -29.50 -15.90 -43.14
CA ARG A 10 -29.34 -16.29 -41.71
C ARG A 10 -27.88 -16.44 -41.27
N GLY A 11 -27.55 -15.74 -40.20
CA GLY A 11 -26.28 -15.78 -39.48
C GLY A 11 -26.16 -14.48 -38.67
N MET A 12 -27.13 -14.13 -37.83
CA MET A 12 -27.07 -14.40 -36.38
C MET A 12 -25.64 -14.36 -35.82
N MET A 13 -25.35 -13.25 -35.13
CA MET A 13 -24.46 -13.15 -33.97
C MET A 13 -23.10 -13.87 -34.07
N ALA A 14 -22.06 -13.10 -34.38
CA ALA A 14 -20.73 -13.44 -33.89
C ALA A 14 -19.96 -12.17 -33.49
N ARG A 15 -20.09 -11.88 -32.18
CA ARG A 15 -19.04 -11.33 -31.32
C ARG A 15 -18.67 -9.87 -31.51
N LEU A 16 -19.30 -9.05 -30.66
CA LEU A 16 -18.58 -8.12 -29.79
C LEU A 16 -17.24 -8.75 -29.37
N SER A 17 -16.15 -8.40 -30.01
CA SER A 17 -14.80 -8.81 -29.58
C SER A 17 -13.79 -7.84 -30.14
N ALA A 18 -13.71 -6.68 -29.48
CA ALA A 18 -12.43 -6.08 -29.14
C ALA A 18 -12.62 -5.04 -28.02
N PRO A 19 -12.53 -5.42 -26.74
CA PRO A 19 -11.85 -4.60 -25.77
C PRO A 19 -10.42 -5.12 -25.71
N ASN A 20 -9.60 -4.82 -26.73
CA ASN A 20 -8.18 -5.14 -26.64
C ASN A 20 -7.31 -3.96 -27.03
N GLU A 21 -7.65 -2.80 -26.47
CA GLU A 21 -6.61 -1.99 -25.85
C GLU A 21 -6.77 -2.22 -24.35
N THR A 22 -6.09 -3.26 -23.85
CA THR A 22 -5.82 -3.39 -22.43
C THR A 22 -4.98 -2.17 -22.06
N VAL A 23 -5.63 -1.10 -21.61
CA VAL A 23 -4.95 -0.02 -20.90
C VAL A 23 -4.18 -0.72 -19.79
N SER A 24 -2.86 -0.84 -19.92
CA SER A 24 -2.04 -1.50 -18.92
C SER A 24 -2.31 -0.80 -17.59
N ARG A 25 -2.98 -1.50 -16.67
CA ARG A 25 -3.42 -0.92 -15.40
C ARG A 25 -2.20 -0.46 -14.64
N ASN A 26 -2.12 0.84 -14.36
CA ASN A 26 -0.99 1.42 -13.67
C ASN A 26 -1.27 1.45 -12.15
N TYR A 27 -1.00 0.31 -11.51
CA TYR A 27 -1.23 0.10 -10.08
C TYR A 27 -0.51 1.12 -9.19
N LEU A 28 0.68 1.60 -9.59
CA LEU A 28 1.40 2.64 -8.85
C LEU A 28 0.63 3.97 -8.84
N ARG A 29 0.10 4.36 -10.01
CA ARG A 29 -0.70 5.58 -10.15
C ARG A 29 -2.01 5.45 -9.36
N GLU A 30 -2.66 4.30 -9.44
CA GLU A 30 -3.89 4.01 -8.69
C GLU A 30 -3.66 4.08 -7.18
N ALA A 31 -2.60 3.47 -6.67
CA ALA A 31 -2.23 3.51 -5.25
C ALA A 31 -2.00 4.95 -4.75
N VAL A 32 -1.23 5.75 -5.50
CA VAL A 32 -0.98 7.15 -5.15
C VAL A 32 -2.28 7.95 -5.14
N LEU A 33 -3.13 7.79 -6.16
CA LEU A 33 -4.42 8.47 -6.24
C LEU A 33 -5.36 8.11 -5.09
N LEU A 34 -5.41 6.84 -4.68
CA LEU A 34 -6.19 6.40 -3.52
C LEU A 34 -5.71 7.11 -2.25
N CYS A 35 -4.39 7.13 -2.01
CA CYS A 35 -3.83 7.85 -0.86
C CYS A 35 -4.09 9.36 -0.94
N GLU A 36 -3.95 9.98 -2.11
CA GLU A 36 -4.20 11.42 -2.27
C GLU A 36 -5.66 11.82 -2.05
N THR A 37 -6.59 10.92 -2.40
CA THR A 37 -8.04 11.13 -2.33
C THR A 37 -8.59 10.85 -0.92
N HIS A 38 -8.11 9.79 -0.28
CA HIS A 38 -8.70 9.29 0.97
C HIS A 38 -7.90 9.66 2.23
N LEU A 39 -6.60 9.95 2.11
CA LEU A 39 -5.76 10.32 3.25
C LEU A 39 -5.58 11.84 3.30
N ALA A 40 -6.52 12.50 3.97
CA ALA A 40 -6.43 13.93 4.26
C ALA A 40 -5.49 14.19 5.46
N GLY A 41 -4.32 14.76 5.18
CA GLY A 41 -3.48 15.40 6.20
C GLY A 41 -2.89 14.44 7.24
N LEU A 42 -2.11 13.44 6.79
CA LEU A 42 -1.30 12.63 7.71
C LEU A 42 -0.36 13.53 8.53
N PRO A 43 -0.36 13.44 9.87
CA PRO A 43 0.51 14.25 10.71
C PRO A 43 1.96 13.97 10.34
N ASP A 44 2.73 15.04 10.18
CA ASP A 44 4.15 15.03 9.84
C ASP A 44 4.54 14.36 8.51
N VAL A 45 3.57 14.01 7.65
CA VAL A 45 3.80 13.52 6.28
C VAL A 45 3.21 14.50 5.28
N SER A 46 4.06 14.98 4.36
CA SER A 46 3.70 15.96 3.34
C SER A 46 3.67 15.35 1.94
N LYS A 47 2.81 15.93 1.09
CA LYS A 47 2.75 15.68 -0.36
C LYS A 47 3.97 16.32 -1.07
N PRO A 48 4.34 15.88 -2.28
CA PRO A 48 3.69 14.84 -3.08
C PRO A 48 3.91 13.43 -2.52
N TYR A 49 2.90 12.57 -2.70
CA TYR A 49 3.07 11.15 -2.45
C TYR A 49 3.73 10.48 -3.66
N VAL A 50 4.58 9.51 -3.40
CA VAL A 50 5.35 8.77 -4.40
C VAL A 50 5.06 7.28 -4.24
N GLY A 51 4.73 6.64 -5.36
CA GLY A 51 4.52 5.20 -5.43
C GLY A 51 5.82 4.46 -5.77
N GLY A 52 6.01 3.30 -5.15
CA GLY A 52 7.05 2.34 -5.54
C GLY A 52 6.53 0.91 -5.40
N HIS A 53 7.34 -0.06 -5.82
CA HIS A 53 6.99 -1.47 -5.66
C HIS A 53 8.24 -2.31 -5.44
N PHE A 54 8.05 -3.49 -4.87
CA PHE A 54 9.04 -4.54 -4.76
C PHE A 54 8.36 -5.91 -4.83
N VAL A 55 9.14 -6.95 -5.14
CA VAL A 55 8.64 -8.32 -5.17
C VAL A 55 9.11 -9.05 -3.90
N TRP A 56 8.19 -9.72 -3.23
CA TRP A 56 8.48 -10.57 -2.07
C TRP A 56 7.64 -11.83 -2.12
N ARG A 57 8.28 -13.00 -1.94
CA ARG A 57 7.63 -14.32 -2.03
C ARG A 57 6.77 -14.48 -3.29
N ASP A 58 7.35 -14.15 -4.44
CA ASP A 58 6.70 -14.21 -5.76
C ASP A 58 5.47 -13.29 -5.92
N ARG A 59 5.25 -12.35 -4.99
CA ARG A 59 4.14 -11.40 -5.04
C ARG A 59 4.65 -9.97 -5.12
N ALA A 60 4.09 -9.19 -6.05
CA ALA A 60 4.33 -7.76 -6.13
C ALA A 60 3.60 -7.03 -4.99
N HIS A 61 4.34 -6.17 -4.29
CA HIS A 61 3.83 -5.28 -3.27
C HIS A 61 4.08 -3.86 -3.72
N TYR A 62 3.03 -3.05 -3.70
CA TYR A 62 3.06 -1.64 -4.05
C TYR A 62 3.05 -0.86 -2.75
N TYR A 63 3.82 0.22 -2.66
CA TYR A 63 3.79 1.10 -1.51
C TYR A 63 3.64 2.54 -1.95
N VAL A 64 3.05 3.34 -1.09
CA VAL A 64 3.00 4.79 -1.22
C VAL A 64 3.80 5.38 -0.06
N ALA A 65 4.63 6.38 -0.36
CA ALA A 65 5.40 7.10 0.62
C ALA A 65 5.21 8.61 0.44
N GLY A 66 5.29 9.34 1.54
CA GLY A 66 5.34 10.80 1.57
C GLY A 66 6.65 11.30 2.17
N ARG A 67 6.80 12.63 2.25
CA ARG A 67 7.98 13.24 2.85
C ARG A 67 7.70 13.65 4.28
N GLY A 68 8.49 13.12 5.22
CA GLY A 68 8.41 13.46 6.64
C GLY A 68 8.96 14.86 6.95
N ARG A 69 8.61 15.41 8.12
CA ARG A 69 9.14 16.71 8.62
C ARG A 69 10.68 16.79 8.65
N GLY A 70 11.36 15.67 8.93
CA GLY A 70 12.82 15.56 8.92
C GLY A 70 13.44 15.38 7.53
N GLY A 71 12.65 15.44 6.46
CA GLY A 71 13.12 15.25 5.08
C GLY A 71 13.28 13.79 4.65
N GLY A 72 13.17 12.83 5.57
CA GLY A 72 13.15 11.40 5.28
C GLY A 72 11.84 10.94 4.62
N SER A 73 11.90 9.81 3.93
CA SER A 73 10.69 9.17 3.37
C SER A 73 9.89 8.52 4.49
N ARG A 74 8.57 8.65 4.45
CA ARG A 74 7.64 8.03 5.41
C ARG A 74 6.68 7.11 4.68
N LEU A 75 6.58 5.87 5.14
CA LEU A 75 5.62 4.91 4.60
C LEU A 75 4.19 5.37 4.92
N VAL A 76 3.33 5.38 3.89
CA VAL A 76 1.93 5.80 4.01
C VAL A 76 1.01 4.58 4.01
N GLU A 77 1.12 3.75 2.98
CA GLU A 77 0.29 2.55 2.83
C GLU A 77 1.00 1.52 1.92
N VAL A 78 0.67 0.24 2.11
CA VAL A 78 1.17 -0.87 1.28
C VAL A 78 -0.02 -1.61 0.71
N PHE A 79 0.07 -1.99 -0.56
CA PHE A 79 -0.98 -2.66 -1.30
C PHE A 79 -0.45 -3.90 -1.98
N VAL A 80 -1.39 -4.79 -2.29
CA VAL A 80 -1.19 -5.98 -3.11
C VAL A 80 -2.28 -6.06 -4.16
N ILE A 81 -2.02 -6.81 -5.23
CA ILE A 81 -3.06 -7.17 -6.19
C ILE A 81 -3.77 -8.42 -5.65
N ASP A 82 -5.10 -8.37 -5.60
CA ASP A 82 -5.93 -9.51 -5.24
C ASP A 82 -6.23 -10.42 -6.45
N ALA A 83 -6.99 -11.50 -6.23
CA ALA A 83 -7.35 -12.43 -7.30
C ALA A 83 -8.29 -11.81 -8.37
N SER A 84 -8.90 -10.66 -8.06
CA SER A 84 -9.79 -9.92 -8.96
C SER A 84 -9.07 -8.77 -9.67
N GLU A 85 -7.73 -8.76 -9.63
CA GLU A 85 -6.85 -7.73 -10.19
C GLU A 85 -7.04 -6.33 -9.59
N ASN A 86 -7.60 -6.23 -8.38
CA ASN A 86 -7.79 -4.99 -7.65
C ASN A 86 -6.65 -4.69 -6.69
N LEU A 87 -6.41 -3.41 -6.47
CA LEU A 87 -5.41 -2.93 -5.53
C LEU A 87 -6.01 -2.92 -4.11
N GLU A 88 -5.58 -3.86 -3.28
CA GLU A 88 -6.07 -4.03 -1.91
C GLU A 88 -5.01 -3.58 -0.89
N PRO A 89 -5.37 -2.74 0.09
CA PRO A 89 -4.44 -2.35 1.15
C PRO A 89 -4.12 -3.54 2.05
N LEU A 90 -2.87 -3.67 2.46
CA LEU A 90 -2.45 -4.63 3.46
C LEU A 90 -2.66 -4.04 4.86
N HIS A 91 -3.02 -4.90 5.81
CA HIS A 91 -2.94 -4.49 7.20
C HIS A 91 -1.47 -4.34 7.64
N ALA A 92 -1.19 -3.39 8.52
CA ALA A 92 0.18 -3.11 8.99
C ALA A 92 0.91 -4.34 9.55
N PHE A 93 0.21 -5.24 10.27
CA PHE A 93 0.79 -6.50 10.78
C PHE A 93 1.14 -7.52 9.69
N GLN A 94 0.69 -7.29 8.45
CA GLN A 94 0.99 -8.12 7.27
C GLN A 94 2.10 -7.50 6.41
N TYR A 95 2.64 -6.34 6.80
CA TYR A 95 3.66 -5.66 6.02
C TYR A 95 4.91 -6.53 5.87
N PRO A 96 5.38 -6.75 4.63
CA PRO A 96 6.44 -7.71 4.37
C PRO A 96 7.81 -7.20 4.89
N PRO A 97 8.69 -8.09 5.37
CA PRO A 97 9.99 -7.74 5.94
C PRO A 97 10.90 -6.82 5.11
N PRO A 98 10.92 -6.87 3.76
CA PRO A 98 11.74 -5.94 2.96
C PRO A 98 11.44 -4.46 3.20
N LEU A 99 10.27 -4.11 3.73
CA LEU A 99 9.97 -2.72 4.11
C LEU A 99 10.89 -2.19 5.21
N ALA A 100 11.46 -3.04 6.06
CA ALA A 100 12.42 -2.62 7.07
C ALA A 100 13.66 -1.94 6.47
N ALA A 101 14.08 -2.34 5.27
CA ALA A 101 15.21 -1.71 4.57
C ALA A 101 14.84 -0.39 3.90
N LEU A 102 13.58 -0.26 3.44
CA LEU A 102 13.10 0.92 2.72
C LEU A 102 12.60 2.03 3.67
N PHE A 103 11.97 1.63 4.77
CA PHE A 103 11.32 2.51 5.74
C PHE A 103 11.60 2.04 7.18
N PRO A 104 12.87 1.99 7.61
CA PRO A 104 13.24 1.43 8.92
C PRO A 104 12.52 2.10 10.09
N ALA A 105 12.32 3.42 10.02
CA ALA A 105 11.66 4.19 11.08
C ALA A 105 10.14 3.93 11.16
N ASP A 106 9.49 3.58 10.05
CA ASP A 106 8.05 3.28 10.04
C ASP A 106 7.80 1.80 10.36
N TYR A 107 8.64 0.92 9.80
CA TYR A 107 8.53 -0.51 10.01
C TYR A 107 8.90 -0.90 11.45
N GLY A 108 9.88 -0.24 12.05
CA GLY A 108 10.30 -0.47 13.44
C GLY A 108 9.13 -0.36 14.41
N VAL A 109 8.35 0.72 14.33
CA VAL A 109 7.21 0.99 15.23
C VAL A 109 6.14 -0.12 15.20
N LEU A 110 6.00 -0.83 14.08
CA LEU A 110 5.05 -1.94 13.95
C LEU A 110 5.51 -3.22 14.66
N HIS A 111 6.81 -3.32 14.97
CA HIS A 111 7.46 -4.50 15.51
C HIS A 111 8.23 -4.24 16.82
N GLU A 112 8.18 -3.02 17.34
CA GLU A 112 8.62 -2.71 18.70
C GLU A 112 7.57 -3.28 19.68
N ASP A 113 7.75 -4.56 20.03
CA ASP A 113 7.16 -5.17 21.21
C ASP A 113 7.74 -4.48 22.45
N GLY A 114 7.22 -3.29 22.79
CA GLY A 114 7.38 -2.61 24.07
C GLY A 114 8.65 -2.95 24.84
N GLU A 115 9.84 -2.75 24.26
CA GLU A 115 11.07 -2.83 25.04
C GLU A 115 11.11 -1.58 25.91
N GLY A 116 10.69 -1.81 27.14
CA GLY A 116 10.49 -0.85 28.21
C GLY A 116 11.31 0.41 28.06
N GLN A 117 10.61 1.52 27.87
CA GLN A 117 11.03 2.75 28.51
C GLN A 117 10.96 2.50 30.03
N ALA A 118 11.99 1.84 30.55
CA ALA A 118 12.35 1.92 31.95
C ALA A 118 12.70 3.38 32.17
N VAL A 119 11.67 4.17 32.49
CA VAL A 119 11.86 5.42 33.22
C VAL A 119 12.72 5.04 34.42
N PRO A 120 13.96 5.57 34.55
CA PRO A 120 14.63 5.43 35.82
C PRO A 120 13.79 6.23 36.80
N MET A 121 12.99 5.55 37.64
CA MET A 121 12.50 6.11 38.91
C MET A 121 13.70 6.29 39.84
N ALA A 122 14.64 7.15 39.44
CA ALA A 122 15.51 7.81 40.37
C ALA A 122 14.66 8.93 41.01
N MET A 123 14.42 8.79 42.31
CA MET A 123 14.04 9.82 43.29
C MET A 123 12.92 9.39 44.27
N LEU A 124 12.95 8.14 44.77
CA LEU A 124 12.50 7.88 46.14
C LEU A 124 13.75 7.67 46.99
N GLY A 125 14.28 8.78 47.50
CA GLY A 125 15.37 8.74 48.48
C GLY A 125 14.89 8.12 49.79
N PRO A 126 15.77 7.41 50.53
CA PRO A 126 15.43 6.94 51.86
C PRO A 126 15.63 8.10 52.84
N THR A 127 14.55 8.72 53.32
CA THR A 127 14.63 9.46 54.59
C THR A 127 14.29 8.50 55.71
N ALA A 128 15.37 7.95 56.25
CA ALA A 128 15.46 7.32 57.56
C ALA A 128 14.69 8.12 58.61
N GLY A 129 14.05 7.40 59.54
CA GLY A 129 13.40 8.00 60.68
C GLY A 129 14.37 8.71 61.61
N ILE A 130 13.86 9.71 62.33
CA ILE A 130 14.39 10.13 63.63
C ILE A 130 13.19 10.41 64.53
N GLN A 131 13.17 9.69 65.65
CA GLN A 131 12.32 9.94 66.81
C GLN A 131 12.62 11.32 67.41
N GLN A 132 11.58 12.04 67.82
CA GLN A 132 11.41 12.58 69.17
C GLN A 132 9.99 13.13 69.35
#